data_AF-A0A1Z5IPK3-F1
#
_entry.id   AF-A0A1Z5IPK3-F1
#
_cell.length_a   1.000
_cell.length_b   1.000
_cell.length_c   1.000
_cell.angle_alpha   90.00
_cell.angle_beta   90.00
_cell.angle_gamma   90.00
#
_symmetry.space_group_name_H-M   'P 1'
#
loop_
_entity.id
_entity.type
_entity.pdbx_description
1 polymer ?
#
loop_
_entity_poly.entity_id
_entity_poly.type
_entity_poly.pdbx_seq_one_letter_code
_entity_poly.pdbx_strand_id
1 'polypeptide(L)'
;MTYQGIKLRLYPNQDQQLKIKLNFGCNRFVWNQMLNMLITRHQNNPEAKFLNTFALNNLLPSLKTEYPWLKDAESTSLQVTNNDLIEAFKQFFQKQHGFPKFKSRKYPKQSYQCKAVNYNVKVVDRHHIQLPKPGNLLKNHQLARAIANQSWRKLRIMLEYKCTWYGKRLVTVNPRKTSQLCSACNYDDGKHTLDIRQWTCPNCGVNHDRDINAATNILKVTA
;
A
#
# COMPACT_ATOMS: atom_id res chain seq x y z
N MET A 1 -18.81 -9.15 -21.48
CA MET A 1 -17.73 -9.23 -20.48
C MET A 1 -18.17 -8.50 -19.23
N THR A 2 -18.41 -9.21 -18.13
CA THR A 2 -18.71 -8.60 -16.83
C THR A 2 -17.39 -8.27 -16.13
N TYR A 3 -17.17 -6.99 -15.84
CA TYR A 3 -15.99 -6.56 -15.08
C TYR A 3 -16.20 -6.88 -13.60
N GLN A 4 -15.21 -7.49 -12.95
CA GLN A 4 -15.22 -7.73 -11.51
C GLN A 4 -14.46 -6.61 -10.78
N GLY A 5 -15.13 -5.98 -9.81
CA GLY A 5 -14.49 -5.04 -8.88
C GLY A 5 -13.88 -5.79 -7.70
N ILE A 6 -12.61 -5.48 -7.36
CA ILE A 6 -11.93 -6.09 -6.20
C ILE A 6 -11.77 -5.03 -5.11
N LYS A 7 -12.22 -5.35 -3.89
CA LYS A 7 -11.99 -4.52 -2.69
C LYS A 7 -10.94 -5.16 -1.80
N LEU A 8 -9.84 -4.46 -1.54
CA LEU A 8 -8.68 -4.96 -0.79
C LEU A 8 -8.34 -4.05 0.39
N ARG A 9 -7.84 -4.64 1.47
CA ARG A 9 -7.15 -3.92 2.54
C ARG A 9 -5.64 -3.96 2.27
N LEU A 10 -5.00 -2.80 2.34
CA LEU A 10 -3.57 -2.60 2.09
C LEU A 10 -2.84 -2.33 3.41
N TYR A 11 -1.59 -2.78 3.49
CA TYR A 11 -0.68 -2.53 4.62
C TYR A 11 0.59 -1.82 4.13
N PRO A 12 0.52 -0.51 3.87
CA PRO A 12 1.68 0.26 3.48
C PRO A 12 2.70 0.39 4.63
N ASN A 13 3.99 0.35 4.29
CA ASN A 13 5.07 0.74 5.21
C ASN A 13 5.08 2.27 5.44
N GLN A 14 6.00 2.77 6.27
CA GLN A 14 6.05 4.20 6.63
C GLN A 14 6.21 5.13 5.41
N ASP A 15 7.13 4.81 4.50
CA ASP A 15 7.37 5.62 3.29
C ASP A 15 6.17 5.60 2.34
N GLN A 16 5.53 4.44 2.19
CA GLN A 16 4.33 4.27 1.38
C GLN A 16 3.15 5.06 1.96
N GLN A 17 2.99 5.05 3.29
CA GLN A 17 1.99 5.86 3.98
C GLN A 17 2.24 7.35 3.74
N LEU A 18 3.49 7.80 3.79
CA LEU A 18 3.85 9.19 3.53
C LEU A 18 3.49 9.58 2.09
N LYS A 19 3.85 8.75 1.10
CA LYS A 19 3.50 8.98 -0.32
C LYS A 19 1.99 9.08 -0.53
N ILE A 20 1.22 8.18 0.08
CA ILE A 20 -0.25 8.20 0.02
C ILE A 20 -0.83 9.47 0.66
N LYS A 21 -0.33 9.85 1.85
CA LYS A 21 -0.75 11.06 2.56
C LYS A 21 -0.42 12.34 1.78
N LEU A 22 0.77 12.40 1.18
CA LEU A 22 1.19 13.49 0.31
C LEU A 22 0.23 13.60 -0.88
N ASN A 23 -0.11 12.47 -1.51
CA ASN A 23 -1.04 12.46 -2.64
C ASN A 23 -2.44 12.96 -2.27
N PHE A 24 -2.96 12.64 -1.06
CA PHE A 24 -4.21 13.24 -0.57
C PHE A 24 -4.11 14.78 -0.48
N GLY A 25 -2.97 15.28 0.02
CA GLY A 25 -2.69 16.70 0.11
C GLY A 25 -2.66 17.39 -1.26
N CYS A 26 -1.94 16.81 -2.23
CA CYS A 26 -1.84 17.34 -3.58
C CYS A 26 -3.19 17.37 -4.30
N ASN A 27 -3.98 16.29 -4.23
CA ASN A 27 -5.31 16.26 -4.82
C ASN A 27 -6.25 17.29 -4.17
N ARG A 28 -6.20 17.44 -2.85
CA ARG A 28 -6.96 18.50 -2.15
C ARG A 28 -6.55 19.89 -2.61
N PHE A 29 -5.25 20.15 -2.73
CA PHE A 29 -4.73 21.43 -3.19
C PHE A 29 -5.20 21.75 -4.60
N VAL A 30 -5.02 20.82 -5.56
CA VAL A 30 -5.45 21.02 -6.95
C VAL A 30 -6.94 21.30 -7.04
N TRP A 31 -7.77 20.54 -6.31
CA TRP A 31 -9.21 20.82 -6.24
C TRP A 31 -9.51 22.25 -5.79
N ASN A 32 -8.92 22.67 -4.66
CA ASN A 32 -9.18 23.99 -4.10
C ASN A 32 -8.66 25.11 -5.00
N GLN A 33 -7.47 24.94 -5.58
CA GLN A 33 -6.88 25.92 -6.48
C GLN A 33 -7.73 26.12 -7.74
N MET A 34 -8.14 25.01 -8.37
CA MET A 34 -8.96 25.06 -9.59
C MET A 34 -10.37 25.58 -9.31
N LEU A 35 -10.97 25.19 -8.18
CA LEU A 35 -12.27 25.73 -7.76
C LEU A 35 -12.20 27.24 -7.53
N ASN A 36 -11.18 27.72 -6.82
CA ASN A 36 -10.97 29.15 -6.60
C ASN A 36 -10.81 29.91 -7.93
N MET A 37 -9.96 29.38 -8.82
CA MET A 37 -9.74 29.95 -10.14
C MET A 37 -11.04 30.05 -10.96
N LEU A 38 -11.89 29.00 -10.96
CA LEU A 38 -13.16 29.02 -11.67
C LEU A 38 -14.15 30.04 -11.08
N ILE A 39 -14.20 30.16 -9.75
CA ILE A 39 -15.02 31.17 -9.06
C ILE A 39 -14.56 32.58 -9.45
N THR A 40 -13.27 32.86 -9.34
CA THR A 40 -12.70 34.18 -9.69
C THR A 40 -12.88 34.51 -11.16
N ARG A 41 -12.72 33.52 -12.05
CA ARG A 41 -12.96 33.70 -13.49
C ARG A 41 -14.39 34.13 -13.77
N HIS A 42 -15.37 33.49 -13.13
CA HIS A 42 -16.78 33.82 -13.30
C HIS A 42 -17.12 35.19 -12.70
N GLN A 43 -16.56 35.54 -11.53
CA GLN A 43 -16.73 36.86 -10.92
C GLN A 43 -16.21 37.99 -11.83
N ASN A 44 -15.06 37.77 -12.48
CA ASN A 44 -14.44 38.76 -13.36
C ASN A 44 -15.12 38.85 -14.73
N ASN A 45 -15.61 37.71 -15.27
CA ASN A 45 -16.32 37.67 -16.54
C ASN A 45 -17.42 36.60 -16.51
N PRO A 46 -18.66 36.99 -16.17
CA PRO A 46 -19.78 36.05 -16.09
C PRO A 46 -20.14 35.39 -17.42
N GLU A 47 -19.88 36.06 -18.55
CA GLU A 47 -20.16 35.56 -19.91
C GLU A 47 -19.09 34.60 -20.44
N ALA A 48 -17.96 34.48 -19.72
CA ALA A 48 -16.88 33.59 -20.14
C ALA A 48 -17.36 32.14 -20.18
N LYS A 49 -17.02 31.45 -21.27
CA LYS A 49 -17.34 30.02 -21.42
C LYS A 49 -16.71 29.19 -20.29
N PHE A 50 -17.49 28.24 -19.79
CA PHE A 50 -17.05 27.28 -18.78
C PHE A 50 -15.93 26.39 -19.33
N LEU A 51 -14.90 26.14 -18.51
CA LEU A 51 -13.76 25.34 -18.92
C LEU A 51 -14.08 23.84 -18.86
N ASN A 52 -13.54 23.06 -19.80
CA ASN A 52 -13.64 21.61 -19.77
C ASN A 52 -12.46 20.97 -19.00
N THR A 53 -12.54 19.65 -18.77
CA THR A 53 -11.49 18.90 -18.06
C THR A 53 -10.13 18.99 -18.75
N PHE A 54 -10.10 19.03 -20.08
CA PHE A 54 -8.86 19.15 -20.86
C PHE A 54 -8.16 20.49 -20.61
N ALA A 55 -8.92 21.60 -20.61
CA ALA A 55 -8.40 22.92 -20.29
C ALA A 55 -7.78 22.96 -18.88
N LEU A 56 -8.45 22.39 -17.87
CA LEU A 56 -7.89 22.31 -16.52
C LEU A 56 -6.62 21.45 -16.45
N ASN A 57 -6.57 20.35 -17.21
CA ASN A 57 -5.38 19.48 -17.25
C ASN A 57 -4.17 20.17 -17.89
N ASN A 58 -4.39 21.05 -18.88
CA ASN A 58 -3.32 21.84 -19.50
C ASN A 58 -2.70 22.87 -18.56
N LEU A 59 -3.36 23.19 -17.44
CA LEU A 59 -2.81 24.07 -16.40
C LEU A 59 -1.90 23.32 -15.41
N LEU A 60 -1.99 21.99 -15.32
CA LEU A 60 -1.20 21.19 -14.39
C LEU A 60 0.32 21.33 -14.58
N PRO A 61 0.88 21.40 -15.82
CA PRO A 61 2.31 21.65 -16.02
C PRO A 61 2.77 22.97 -15.39
N SER A 62 2.07 24.08 -15.66
CA SER A 62 2.38 25.40 -15.10
C SER A 62 2.27 25.38 -13.57
N LEU A 63 1.23 24.73 -13.04
CA LEU A 63 1.04 24.56 -11.60
C LEU A 63 2.18 23.76 -10.96
N LYS A 64 2.73 22.74 -11.65
CA LYS A 64 3.88 21.96 -11.17
C LYS A 64 5.20 22.73 -11.26
N THR A 65 5.28 23.76 -12.08
CA THR A 65 6.42 24.68 -12.12
C THR A 65 6.37 25.62 -10.93
N GLU A 66 5.19 26.20 -10.65
CA GLU A 66 4.97 27.10 -9.50
C GLU A 66 5.07 26.36 -8.15
N TYR A 67 4.57 25.13 -8.10
CA TYR A 67 4.56 24.29 -6.89
C TYR A 67 5.31 22.97 -7.15
N PRO A 68 6.66 22.95 -7.02
CA PRO A 68 7.49 21.78 -7.36
C PRO A 68 7.10 20.49 -6.64
N TRP A 69 6.60 20.58 -5.40
CA TRP A 69 6.15 19.43 -4.60
C TRP A 69 4.96 18.68 -5.22
N LEU A 70 4.24 19.27 -6.19
CA LEU A 70 3.21 18.56 -6.96
C LEU A 70 3.79 17.51 -7.92
N LYS A 71 5.10 17.53 -8.22
CA LYS A 71 5.75 16.52 -9.06
C LYS A 71 5.81 15.15 -8.38
N ASP A 72 5.83 15.13 -7.05
CA ASP A 72 5.84 13.91 -6.25
C ASP A 72 4.50 13.17 -6.29
N ALA A 73 3.41 13.91 -6.49
CA ALA A 73 2.07 13.38 -6.63
C ALA A 73 1.92 12.41 -7.81
N GLU A 74 0.91 11.55 -7.74
CA GLU A 74 0.53 10.67 -8.84
C GLU A 74 -0.23 11.49 -9.88
N SER A 75 0.30 11.54 -11.11
CA SER A 75 -0.16 12.47 -12.14
C SER A 75 -1.58 12.21 -12.61
N THR A 76 -1.99 10.95 -12.71
CA THR A 76 -3.36 10.61 -13.13
C THR A 76 -4.38 10.99 -12.07
N SER A 77 -4.01 10.99 -10.78
CA SER A 77 -4.88 11.40 -9.68
C SER A 77 -5.19 12.89 -9.73
N LEU A 78 -4.21 13.74 -10.09
CA LEU A 78 -4.46 15.17 -10.29
C LEU A 78 -5.42 15.40 -11.46
N GLN A 79 -5.29 14.64 -12.54
CA GLN A 79 -6.21 14.71 -13.68
C GLN A 79 -7.62 14.22 -13.33
N VAL A 80 -7.73 13.16 -12.52
CA VAL A 80 -9.02 12.68 -12.01
C VAL A 80 -9.65 13.74 -11.10
N THR A 81 -8.87 14.41 -10.25
CA THR A 81 -9.38 15.51 -9.41
C THR A 81 -9.98 16.65 -10.25
N ASN A 82 -9.34 17.03 -11.35
CA ASN A 82 -9.91 18.01 -12.28
C ASN A 82 -11.19 17.50 -12.92
N ASN A 83 -11.24 16.22 -13.31
CA ASN A 83 -12.43 15.62 -13.87
C ASN A 83 -13.60 15.61 -12.88
N ASP A 84 -13.34 15.24 -11.62
CA ASP A 84 -14.33 15.24 -10.55
C ASP A 84 -14.88 16.65 -10.28
N LEU A 85 -14.04 17.68 -10.40
CA LEU A 85 -14.46 19.07 -10.22
C LEU A 85 -15.42 19.50 -11.34
N ILE A 86 -15.08 19.21 -12.59
CA ILE A 86 -15.94 19.49 -13.74
C ILE A 86 -17.25 18.71 -13.65
N GLU A 87 -17.20 17.45 -13.23
CA GLU A 87 -18.39 16.63 -13.05
C GLU A 87 -19.30 17.17 -11.93
N ALA A 88 -18.72 17.64 -10.82
CA ALA A 88 -19.46 18.30 -9.75
C ALA A 88 -20.16 19.58 -10.24
N PHE A 89 -19.50 20.38 -11.09
CA PHE A 89 -20.14 21.54 -11.72
C PHE A 89 -21.27 21.15 -12.68
N LYS A 90 -21.08 20.11 -13.52
CA LYS A 90 -22.16 19.62 -14.39
C LYS A 90 -23.39 19.19 -13.59
N GLN A 91 -23.20 18.44 -12.51
CA GLN A 91 -24.28 18.00 -11.63
C GLN A 91 -24.96 19.18 -10.92
N PHE A 92 -24.19 20.20 -10.55
CA PHE A 92 -24.72 21.47 -10.03
C PHE A 92 -25.61 22.18 -11.06
N PHE A 93 -25.15 22.32 -12.31
CA PHE A 93 -25.95 22.94 -13.37
C PHE A 93 -27.20 22.12 -13.74
N GLN A 94 -27.13 20.79 -13.60
CA GLN A 94 -28.29 19.89 -13.73
C GLN A 94 -29.21 19.89 -12.49
N LYS A 95 -28.94 20.73 -11.48
CA LYS A 95 -29.70 20.85 -10.22
C LYS A 95 -29.81 19.55 -9.40
N GLN A 96 -28.89 18.60 -9.60
CA GLN A 96 -28.87 17.33 -8.84
C GLN A 96 -28.15 17.48 -7.50
N HIS A 97 -27.12 18.33 -7.46
CA HIS A 97 -26.28 18.56 -6.29
C HIS A 97 -26.02 20.05 -6.07
N GLY A 98 -25.60 20.40 -4.86
CA GLY A 98 -25.24 21.78 -4.51
C GLY A 98 -23.89 22.21 -5.10
N PHE A 99 -23.59 23.50 -4.97
CA PHE A 99 -22.34 24.08 -5.46
C PHE A 99 -21.10 23.37 -4.89
N PRO A 100 -20.05 23.12 -5.70
CA PRO A 100 -18.82 22.49 -5.24
C PRO A 100 -18.16 23.25 -4.09
N LYS A 101 -17.76 22.54 -3.02
CA LYS A 101 -17.15 23.15 -1.82
C LYS A 101 -15.64 22.92 -1.78
N PHE A 102 -14.93 23.81 -1.11
CA PHE A 102 -13.51 23.61 -0.80
C PHE A 102 -13.31 22.37 0.09
N LYS A 103 -12.32 21.56 -0.25
CA LYS A 103 -11.93 20.36 0.50
C LYS A 103 -11.10 20.76 1.72
N SER A 104 -11.43 20.17 2.87
CA SER A 104 -10.73 20.40 4.14
C SER A 104 -9.70 19.31 4.45
N ARG A 105 -8.59 19.70 5.09
CA ARG A 105 -7.60 18.76 5.63
C ARG A 105 -8.13 17.92 6.79
N LYS A 106 -9.09 18.47 7.55
CA LYS A 106 -9.64 17.82 8.76
C LYS A 106 -10.67 16.72 8.44
N TYR A 107 -10.98 16.48 7.16
CA TYR A 107 -11.94 15.46 6.79
C TYR A 107 -11.40 14.06 7.13
N PRO A 108 -12.15 13.23 7.90
CA PRO A 108 -11.62 12.00 8.47
C PRO A 108 -11.32 10.91 7.43
N LYS A 109 -12.05 10.89 6.31
CA LYS A 109 -11.91 9.85 5.27
C LYS A 109 -11.18 10.40 4.04
N GLN A 110 -9.86 10.39 4.07
CA GLN A 110 -9.06 10.80 2.90
C GLN A 110 -8.98 9.67 1.87
N SER A 111 -9.20 9.99 0.60
CA SER A 111 -9.06 9.07 -0.53
C SER A 111 -8.57 9.82 -1.76
N TYR A 112 -7.99 9.07 -2.71
CA TYR A 112 -7.74 9.54 -4.06
C TYR A 112 -8.04 8.40 -5.03
N GLN A 113 -8.34 8.77 -6.28
CA GLN A 113 -8.49 7.83 -7.39
C GLN A 113 -7.32 8.03 -8.35
N CYS A 114 -6.83 6.95 -8.93
CA CYS A 114 -5.80 6.98 -9.97
C CYS A 114 -6.19 6.03 -11.10
N LYS A 115 -5.67 6.28 -12.30
CA LYS A 115 -5.96 5.45 -13.47
C LYS A 115 -4.90 4.36 -13.61
N ALA A 116 -5.34 3.17 -14.02
CA ALA A 116 -4.43 2.14 -14.49
C ALA A 116 -3.94 2.54 -15.90
N VAL A 117 -2.65 2.81 -16.04
CA VAL A 117 -2.01 3.15 -17.32
C VAL A 117 -0.75 2.30 -17.48
N ASN A 118 -0.47 1.80 -18.68
CA ASN A 118 0.75 1.05 -18.99
C ASN A 118 1.06 -0.08 -17.97
N TYR A 119 0.03 -0.82 -17.52
CA TYR A 119 0.16 -1.93 -16.56
C TYR A 119 0.78 -1.55 -15.19
N ASN A 120 0.68 -0.27 -14.80
CA ASN A 120 1.20 0.23 -13.53
C ASN A 120 0.36 -0.19 -12.29
N VAL A 121 -0.85 -0.71 -12.51
CA VAL A 121 -1.72 -1.30 -11.49
C VAL A 121 -1.87 -2.78 -11.82
N LYS A 122 -1.32 -3.65 -10.97
CA LYS A 122 -1.44 -5.10 -11.14
C LYS A 122 -1.28 -5.86 -9.84
N VAL A 123 -1.90 -7.04 -9.79
CA VAL A 123 -1.60 -8.03 -8.75
C VAL A 123 -0.26 -8.66 -9.09
N VAL A 124 0.74 -8.44 -8.23
CA VAL A 124 2.11 -8.96 -8.46
C VAL A 124 2.18 -10.43 -8.07
N ASP A 125 1.62 -10.77 -6.91
CA ASP A 125 1.56 -12.13 -6.38
C ASP A 125 0.39 -12.29 -5.40
N ARG A 126 0.38 -13.41 -4.66
CA ARG A 126 -0.65 -13.71 -3.65
C ARG A 126 -0.77 -12.62 -2.57
N HIS A 127 0.32 -11.97 -2.21
CA HIS A 127 0.47 -11.03 -1.11
C HIS A 127 0.71 -9.58 -1.53
N HIS A 128 1.01 -9.29 -2.80
CA HIS A 128 1.38 -7.93 -3.23
C HIS A 128 0.52 -7.40 -4.37
N ILE A 129 0.22 -6.11 -4.30
CA ILE A 129 -0.38 -5.32 -5.38
C ILE A 129 0.51 -4.12 -5.69
N GLN A 130 0.75 -3.87 -6.96
CA GLN A 130 1.48 -2.71 -7.43
C GLN A 130 0.50 -1.56 -7.66
N LEU A 131 0.77 -0.39 -7.06
CA LEU A 131 0.06 0.86 -7.33
C LEU A 131 1.03 1.94 -7.85
N PRO A 132 0.53 2.95 -8.59
CA PRO A 132 1.38 3.99 -9.16
C PRO A 132 1.85 4.93 -8.06
N LYS A 133 3.17 5.17 -7.98
CA LYS A 133 3.92 5.95 -6.95
C LYS A 133 4.25 5.22 -5.63
N PRO A 134 3.32 4.65 -4.83
CA PRO A 134 3.70 3.86 -3.65
C PRO A 134 4.42 2.54 -3.98
N GLY A 135 4.22 1.99 -5.19
CA GLY A 135 4.85 0.74 -5.61
C GLY A 135 4.13 -0.50 -5.07
N ASN A 136 4.91 -1.52 -4.70
CA ASN A 136 4.38 -2.81 -4.26
C ASN A 136 3.92 -2.75 -2.79
N LEU A 137 2.63 -2.95 -2.58
CA LEU A 137 1.96 -2.90 -1.29
C LEU A 137 1.52 -4.30 -0.87
N LEU A 138 1.71 -4.61 0.41
CA LEU A 138 1.15 -5.82 1.01
C LEU A 138 -0.38 -5.75 1.01
N LYS A 139 -1.01 -6.78 0.44
CA LYS A 139 -2.44 -7.07 0.48
C LYS A 139 -2.67 -8.40 1.20
N ASN A 140 -3.56 -8.42 2.19
CA ASN A 140 -4.17 -9.67 2.69
C ASN A 140 -5.30 -9.33 3.66
N HIS A 141 -6.24 -10.25 3.90
CA HIS A 141 -7.27 -10.06 4.90
C HIS A 141 -6.89 -10.61 6.29
N GLN A 142 -5.94 -11.53 6.38
CA GLN A 142 -5.63 -12.27 7.62
C GLN A 142 -4.34 -11.80 8.32
N LEU A 143 -3.21 -12.48 8.10
CA LEU A 143 -2.00 -12.33 8.94
C LEU A 143 -1.01 -11.23 8.50
N ALA A 144 -1.25 -10.55 7.38
CA ALA A 144 -0.25 -9.63 6.81
C ALA A 144 0.13 -8.49 7.77
N ARG A 145 -0.82 -7.95 8.53
CA ARG A 145 -0.54 -6.89 9.52
C ARG A 145 0.36 -7.40 10.65
N ALA A 146 0.01 -8.55 11.22
CA ALA A 146 0.78 -9.14 12.32
C ALA A 146 2.21 -9.44 11.87
N ILE A 147 2.39 -10.04 10.69
CA ILE A 147 3.70 -10.34 10.13
C ILE A 147 4.51 -9.06 9.86
N ALA A 148 3.87 -8.03 9.28
CA ALA A 148 4.53 -6.76 9.00
C ALA A 148 5.00 -6.06 10.28
N ASN A 149 4.21 -6.11 11.35
CA ASN A 149 4.54 -5.48 12.63
C ASN A 149 5.79 -6.09 13.29
N GLN A 150 6.07 -7.38 13.08
CA GLN A 150 7.23 -8.04 13.70
C GLN A 150 8.58 -7.55 13.16
N SER A 151 8.60 -6.81 12.03
CA SER A 151 9.81 -6.17 11.51
C SER A 151 11.00 -7.13 11.32
N TRP A 152 10.74 -8.36 10.88
CA TRP A 152 11.75 -9.43 10.73
C TRP A 152 13.00 -9.01 9.93
N ARG A 153 12.83 -8.15 8.91
CA ARG A 153 13.96 -7.58 8.16
C ARG A 153 14.86 -6.71 9.03
N LYS A 154 14.29 -5.90 9.92
CA LYS A 154 15.06 -5.04 10.84
C LYS A 154 15.82 -5.89 11.86
N LEU A 155 15.20 -6.96 12.37
CA LEU A 155 15.89 -7.94 13.23
C LEU A 155 17.12 -8.52 12.51
N ARG A 156 16.95 -8.98 11.27
CA ARG A 156 18.05 -9.51 10.45
C ARG A 156 19.17 -8.48 10.25
N ILE A 157 18.85 -7.25 9.87
CA ILE A 157 19.84 -6.17 9.70
C ILE A 157 20.64 -5.94 10.99
N MET A 158 19.97 -5.91 12.15
CA MET A 158 20.63 -5.71 13.44
C MET A 158 21.56 -6.88 13.79
N LEU A 159 21.15 -8.12 13.49
CA LEU A 159 21.99 -9.30 13.67
C LEU A 159 23.19 -9.29 12.73
N GLU A 160 23.00 -9.00 11.44
CA GLU A 160 24.09 -8.91 10.46
C GLU A 160 25.16 -7.90 10.91
N TYR A 161 24.73 -6.69 11.27
CA TYR A 161 25.62 -5.66 11.78
C TYR A 161 26.41 -6.12 13.02
N LYS A 162 25.73 -6.68 14.04
CA LYS A 162 26.40 -7.13 15.27
C LYS A 162 27.31 -8.33 15.05
N CYS A 163 26.89 -9.30 14.24
CA CYS A 163 27.71 -10.45 13.89
C CYS A 163 29.01 -10.00 13.23
N THR A 164 28.95 -9.08 12.26
CA THR A 164 30.14 -8.50 11.62
C THR A 164 31.05 -7.80 12.65
N TRP A 165 30.49 -7.01 13.56
CA TRP A 165 31.27 -6.32 14.59
C TRP A 165 32.05 -7.30 15.50
N TYR A 166 31.43 -8.40 15.91
CA TYR A 166 32.07 -9.39 16.78
C TYR A 166 32.79 -10.51 16.03
N GLY A 167 32.98 -10.40 14.70
CA GLY A 167 33.61 -11.45 13.89
C GLY A 167 32.84 -12.78 13.90
N LYS A 168 31.52 -12.75 14.08
CA LYS A 168 30.63 -13.92 14.04
C LYS A 168 29.98 -14.05 12.67
N ARG A 169 29.67 -15.29 12.27
CA ARG A 169 28.96 -15.59 11.03
C ARG A 169 27.46 -15.71 11.28
N LEU A 170 26.66 -14.96 10.51
CA LEU A 170 25.21 -15.13 10.45
C LEU A 170 24.84 -16.00 9.25
N VAL A 171 24.03 -17.03 9.46
CA VAL A 171 23.53 -17.92 8.40
C VAL A 171 22.01 -17.84 8.39
N THR A 172 21.43 -17.67 7.19
CA THR A 172 19.97 -17.72 7.02
C THR A 172 19.57 -19.04 6.40
N VAL A 173 18.63 -19.74 7.04
CA VAL A 173 18.08 -21.02 6.58
C VAL A 173 16.70 -20.84 5.97
N ASN A 174 16.30 -21.78 5.11
CA ASN A 174 14.92 -21.87 4.66
C ASN A 174 14.05 -22.46 5.79
N PRO A 175 13.07 -21.72 6.33
CA PRO A 175 12.28 -22.18 7.48
C PRO A 175 11.25 -23.28 7.13
N ARG A 176 11.13 -23.66 5.85
CA ARG A 176 10.10 -24.58 5.37
C ARG A 176 10.15 -25.92 6.12
N LYS A 177 9.01 -26.30 6.70
CA LYS A 177 8.77 -27.57 7.43
C LYS A 177 9.66 -27.82 8.66
N THR A 178 10.46 -26.84 9.10
CA THR A 178 11.35 -26.98 10.26
C THR A 178 10.62 -27.40 11.54
N SER A 179 9.40 -26.91 11.76
CA SER A 179 8.56 -27.28 12.92
C SER A 179 7.64 -28.49 12.69
N GLN A 180 7.59 -29.03 11.47
CA GLN A 180 6.68 -30.11 11.04
C GLN A 180 7.41 -31.45 10.97
N LEU A 181 8.73 -31.41 10.75
CA LEU A 181 9.60 -32.56 10.76
C LEU A 181 9.98 -32.91 12.21
N CYS A 182 9.81 -34.17 12.59
CA CYS A 182 10.34 -34.69 13.85
C CYS A 182 11.87 -34.63 13.83
N SER A 183 12.48 -33.92 14.77
CA SER A 183 13.94 -33.84 14.87
C SER A 183 14.60 -35.17 15.26
N ALA A 184 13.86 -36.14 15.80
CA ALA A 184 14.40 -37.47 16.13
C ALA A 184 14.38 -38.44 14.94
N CYS A 185 13.28 -38.48 14.16
CA CYS A 185 13.08 -39.50 13.11
C CYS A 185 12.78 -38.95 11.70
N ASN A 186 12.78 -37.63 11.52
CA ASN A 186 12.47 -36.93 10.27
C ASN A 186 11.06 -37.15 9.70
N TYR A 187 10.14 -37.74 10.46
CA TYR A 187 8.74 -37.88 10.05
C TYR A 187 8.07 -36.51 9.89
N ASP A 188 7.35 -36.30 8.79
CA ASP A 188 6.60 -35.07 8.49
C ASP A 188 5.14 -35.21 8.93
N ASP A 189 4.81 -34.56 10.05
CA ASP A 189 3.45 -34.57 10.62
C ASP A 189 2.54 -33.48 10.02
N GLY A 190 3.04 -32.77 9.00
CA GLY A 190 2.26 -31.78 8.25
C GLY A 190 2.00 -30.48 9.00
N LYS A 191 0.96 -29.76 8.60
CA LYS A 191 0.67 -28.42 9.13
C LYS A 191 -0.19 -28.49 10.38
N HIS A 192 0.42 -28.15 11.51
CA HIS A 192 -0.31 -27.87 12.74
C HIS A 192 -0.83 -26.43 12.80
N THR A 193 -1.92 -26.23 13.52
CA THR A 193 -2.46 -24.89 13.85
C THR A 193 -1.50 -24.13 14.79
N LEU A 194 -1.64 -22.80 14.91
CA LEU A 194 -0.68 -21.96 15.65
C LEU A 194 -0.72 -22.18 17.18
N ASP A 195 -1.85 -22.65 17.70
CA ASP A 195 -2.13 -22.90 19.11
C ASP A 195 -1.47 -24.17 19.67
N ILE A 196 -1.17 -25.16 18.81
CA ILE A 196 -0.52 -26.41 19.24
C ILE A 196 0.96 -26.14 19.54
N ARG A 197 1.37 -26.02 20.80
CA ARG A 197 2.77 -25.74 21.16
C ARG A 197 3.61 -26.99 21.41
N GLN A 198 2.96 -28.08 21.79
CA GLN A 198 3.57 -29.38 21.97
C GLN A 198 2.85 -30.43 21.13
N TRP A 199 3.58 -31.43 20.66
CA TRP A 199 3.02 -32.52 19.87
C TRP A 199 3.87 -33.79 20.05
N THR A 200 3.21 -34.94 19.99
CA THR A 200 3.88 -36.24 20.04
C THR A 200 4.01 -36.77 18.64
N CYS A 201 5.24 -37.15 18.24
CA CYS A 201 5.46 -37.70 16.91
C CYS A 201 4.71 -39.03 16.74
N PRO A 202 3.83 -39.17 15.73
CA PRO A 202 3.08 -40.40 15.52
C PRO A 202 3.96 -41.58 15.06
N ASN A 203 5.18 -41.32 14.58
CA ASN A 203 6.10 -42.35 14.11
C ASN A 203 7.02 -42.89 15.20
N CYS A 204 7.65 -42.02 16.01
CA CYS A 204 8.62 -42.43 17.02
C CYS A 204 8.18 -42.21 18.48
N GLY A 205 7.01 -41.60 18.71
CA GLY A 205 6.46 -41.37 20.04
C GLY A 205 7.13 -40.27 20.87
N VAL A 206 8.15 -39.59 20.33
CA VAL A 206 8.84 -38.50 21.04
C VAL A 206 7.90 -37.30 21.17
N ASN A 207 7.79 -36.76 22.39
CA ASN A 207 7.11 -35.50 22.65
C ASN A 207 8.03 -34.32 22.33
N HIS A 208 7.55 -33.37 21.54
CA HIS A 208 8.28 -32.20 21.09
C HIS A 208 7.61 -30.92 21.56
N ASP A 209 8.40 -30.00 22.12
CA ASP A 209 8.07 -28.58 22.01
C ASP A 209 8.36 -28.10 20.58
N ARG A 210 7.39 -27.42 19.98
CA ARG A 210 7.44 -27.02 18.57
C ARG A 210 8.65 -26.15 18.24
N ASP A 211 8.97 -25.18 19.09
CA ASP A 211 10.02 -24.20 18.82
C ASP A 211 11.40 -24.82 19.05
N ILE A 212 11.54 -25.64 20.10
CA ILE A 212 12.78 -26.40 20.35
C ILE A 212 13.04 -27.37 19.19
N ASN A 213 12.03 -28.12 18.75
CA ASN A 213 12.15 -29.04 17.63
C ASN A 213 12.58 -28.31 16.33
N ALA A 214 11.97 -27.15 16.05
CA ALA A 214 12.35 -26.33 14.92
C ALA A 214 13.80 -25.85 15.02
N ALA A 215 14.25 -25.41 16.20
CA ALA A 215 15.63 -24.98 16.43
C ALA A 215 16.63 -26.13 16.21
N THR A 216 16.33 -27.35 16.67
CA THR A 216 17.16 -28.54 16.43
C THR A 216 17.26 -28.87 14.94
N ASN A 217 16.14 -28.81 14.21
CA ASN A 217 16.14 -29.04 12.76
C ASN A 217 16.93 -27.96 12.01
N ILE A 218 16.82 -26.70 12.42
CA ILE A 218 17.60 -25.59 11.86
C ILE A 218 19.10 -25.83 12.08
N LEU A 219 19.50 -26.23 13.29
CA LEU A 219 20.90 -26.51 13.61
C LEU A 219 21.47 -27.61 12.70
N LYS A 220 20.71 -28.71 12.49
CA LYS A 220 21.11 -29.82 11.61
C LYS A 220 21.34 -29.42 10.15
N VAL A 221 20.65 -28.40 9.66
CA VAL A 221 20.81 -27.89 8.28
C VAL A 221 22.04 -26.99 8.15
N THR A 222 22.55 -26.45 9.27
CA THR A 222 23.68 -25.51 9.31
C THR A 222 25.00 -26.11 9.76
N ALA A 223 24.98 -27.33 10.31
CA ALA A 223 26.15 -28.11 10.68
C ALA A 223 26.79 -28.74 9.43
#